data_AF-A0A956TXP7-F1
#
_entry.id   AF-A0A956TXP7-F1
#
_cell.length_a   1.000
_cell.length_b   1.000
_cell.length_c   1.000
_cell.angle_alpha   90.00
_cell.angle_beta   90.00
_cell.angle_gamma   90.00
#
_symmetry.space_group_name_H-M   'P 1'
#
loop_
_entity.id
_entity.type
_entity.pdbx_description
1 polymer ?
#
loop_
_entity_poly.entity_id
_entity_poly.type
_entity_poly.pdbx_seq_one_letter_code
_entity_poly.pdbx_strand_id
1 'polypeptide(L)'
;TANYTLLRLAHGLGDLFAQWLEAHAPMRKERVLDHVRAIHGGRLNNNTFGRRTRGAGHYADYIHQWFALTRKRVGLAAAMPSLSTAHFRDPAGGQQLSLF
;
A
#
# COMPACT_ATOMS: atom_id res chain seq x y z
N THR A 1 6.23 10.06 -13.34
CA THR A 1 5.42 10.23 -12.11
C THR A 1 5.94 9.26 -11.07
N ALA A 2 5.62 9.43 -9.78
CA ALA A 2 5.98 8.47 -8.74
C ALA A 2 4.83 8.30 -7.74
N ASN A 3 4.66 7.06 -7.25
CA ASN A 3 3.68 6.70 -6.23
C ASN A 3 4.33 5.78 -5.18
N TYR A 4 3.66 5.60 -4.05
CA TYR A 4 4.05 4.65 -3.02
C TYR A 4 2.82 3.94 -2.44
N THR A 5 3.06 2.82 -1.77
CA THR A 5 2.07 2.16 -0.91
C THR A 5 2.67 1.98 0.46
N LEU A 6 1.84 2.14 1.50
CA LEU A 6 2.24 1.72 2.84
C LEU A 6 2.30 0.19 2.93
N LEU A 7 3.04 -0.32 3.92
CA LEU A 7 3.15 -1.75 4.20
C LEU A 7 1.76 -2.33 4.47
N ARG A 8 1.44 -3.44 3.78
CA ARG A 8 0.17 -4.14 3.90
C ARG A 8 0.42 -5.60 4.24
N LEU A 9 -0.19 -6.05 5.33
CA LEU A 9 -0.09 -7.43 5.81
C LEU A 9 -1.42 -8.13 5.53
N ALA A 10 -1.64 -8.52 4.27
CA ALA A 10 -2.91 -9.12 3.85
C ALA A 10 -3.18 -10.46 4.57
N HIS A 11 -4.44 -10.70 4.92
CA HIS A 11 -4.90 -11.97 5.52
C HIS A 11 -4.04 -12.37 6.75
N GLY A 12 -3.51 -13.60 6.77
CA GLY A 12 -2.70 -14.13 7.89
C GLY A 12 -1.25 -13.65 7.94
N LEU A 13 -0.83 -12.75 7.04
CA LEU A 13 0.56 -12.27 7.01
C LEU A 13 0.95 -11.42 8.23
N GLY A 14 -0.04 -10.89 8.97
CA GLY A 14 0.21 -10.12 10.19
C GLY A 14 0.99 -10.90 11.24
N ASP A 15 0.52 -12.12 11.53
CA ASP A 15 1.12 -12.98 12.56
C ASP A 15 2.46 -13.54 12.10
N LEU A 16 2.56 -13.94 10.82
CA LEU A 16 3.82 -14.38 10.23
C LEU A 16 4.88 -13.28 10.29
N PHE A 17 4.50 -12.05 10.00
CA PHE A 17 5.40 -10.90 10.08
C PHE A 17 5.83 -10.60 11.52
N ALA A 18 4.92 -10.70 12.49
CA ALA A 18 5.24 -10.53 13.90
C ALA A 18 6.21 -11.62 14.42
N GLN A 19 6.02 -12.88 14.00
CA GLN A 19 6.95 -13.98 14.32
C GLN A 19 8.30 -13.77 13.66
N TRP A 20 8.32 -13.32 12.40
CA TRP A 20 9.56 -13.00 11.71
C TRP A 20 10.35 -11.89 12.43
N LEU A 21 9.66 -10.84 12.89
CA LEU A 21 10.27 -9.76 13.69
C LEU A 21 10.81 -10.26 15.02
N GLU A 22 10.11 -11.18 15.69
CA GLU A 22 10.60 -11.80 16.92
C GLU A 22 11.94 -12.51 16.69
N ALA A 23 12.04 -13.29 15.61
CA ALA A 23 13.25 -14.06 15.32
C ALA A 23 14.43 -13.21 14.84
N HIS A 24 14.20 -12.14 14.06
CA HIS A 24 15.27 -11.41 13.37
C HIS A 24 15.52 -9.99 13.90
N ALA A 25 14.56 -9.40 14.61
CA ALA A 25 14.64 -8.04 15.11
C ALA A 25 13.82 -7.83 16.41
N PRO A 26 14.03 -8.66 17.46
CA PRO A 26 13.18 -8.66 18.65
C PRO A 26 13.12 -7.28 19.33
N MET A 27 14.26 -6.60 19.44
CA MET A 27 14.38 -5.25 20.01
C MET A 27 13.57 -4.17 19.28
N ARG A 28 13.16 -4.41 18.03
CA ARG A 28 12.39 -3.48 17.20
C ARG A 28 10.94 -3.91 16.99
N LYS A 29 10.59 -5.14 17.35
CA LYS A 29 9.30 -5.77 17.03
C LYS A 29 8.12 -4.89 17.42
N GLU A 30 7.97 -4.57 18.71
CA GLU A 30 6.81 -3.81 19.19
C GLU A 30 6.73 -2.44 18.54
N ARG A 31 7.86 -1.73 18.46
CA ARG A 31 7.91 -0.42 17.78
C ARG A 31 7.44 -0.51 16.32
N VAL A 32 7.86 -1.52 15.57
CA VAL A 32 7.46 -1.71 14.17
C VAL A 32 5.97 -2.03 14.08
N LEU A 33 5.49 -2.97 14.89
CA LEU A 33 4.07 -3.35 14.90
C LEU A 33 3.17 -2.19 15.32
N ASP A 34 3.60 -1.35 16.25
CA ASP A 34 2.86 -0.16 16.68
C ASP A 34 2.76 0.89 15.57
N HIS A 35 3.82 1.11 14.79
CA HIS A 35 3.73 1.99 13.61
C HIS A 35 2.75 1.44 12.57
N VAL A 36 2.79 0.14 12.32
CA VAL A 36 1.85 -0.53 11.41
C VAL A 36 0.42 -0.34 11.92
N ARG A 37 0.16 -0.60 13.21
CA ARG A 37 -1.14 -0.38 13.85
C ARG A 37 -1.59 1.07 13.75
N ALA A 38 -0.72 2.04 14.05
CA ALA A 38 -1.05 3.46 14.00
C ALA A 38 -1.53 3.90 12.60
N ILE A 39 -0.86 3.42 11.55
CA ILE A 39 -1.20 3.71 10.16
C ILE A 39 -2.52 3.04 9.73
N HIS A 40 -2.85 1.89 10.31
CA HIS A 40 -4.00 1.07 9.94
C HIS A 40 -5.18 1.16 10.93
N GLY A 41 -5.18 2.14 11.83
CA GLY A 41 -6.28 2.38 12.77
C GLY A 41 -6.38 1.35 13.91
N GLY A 42 -5.23 0.98 14.47
CA GLY A 42 -5.11 0.04 15.60
C GLY A 42 -4.95 -1.42 15.19
N ARG A 43 -5.00 -1.74 13.89
CA ARG A 43 -4.93 -3.11 13.37
C ARG A 43 -3.65 -3.34 12.59
N LEU A 44 -3.17 -4.58 12.48
CA LEU A 44 -2.00 -4.88 11.62
C LEU A 44 -2.31 -4.79 10.12
N ASN A 45 -3.59 -4.75 9.75
CA ASN A 45 -4.04 -4.61 8.38
C ASN A 45 -5.41 -3.92 8.30
N ASN A 46 -5.65 -3.22 7.20
CA ASN A 46 -6.92 -2.58 6.87
C ASN A 46 -7.30 -2.94 5.42
N ASN A 47 -8.48 -3.53 5.24
CA ASN A 47 -8.96 -3.96 3.92
C ASN A 47 -9.80 -2.89 3.20
N THR A 48 -10.17 -1.81 3.88
CA THR A 48 -11.01 -0.75 3.33
C THR A 48 -10.32 -0.10 2.13
N PHE A 49 -11.00 -0.10 0.98
CA PHE A 49 -10.49 0.51 -0.24
C PHE A 49 -10.17 1.99 -0.02
N GLY A 50 -9.13 2.49 -0.69
CA GLY A 50 -8.58 3.84 -0.46
C GLY A 50 -7.76 3.98 0.83
N ARG A 51 -8.23 3.43 1.95
CA ARG A 51 -7.49 3.46 3.24
C ARG A 51 -6.33 2.46 3.29
N ARG A 52 -6.50 1.26 2.72
CA ARG A 52 -5.49 0.18 2.75
C ARG A 52 -4.11 0.57 2.19
N THR A 53 -4.09 1.47 1.21
CA THR A 53 -2.86 1.92 0.53
C THR A 53 -2.35 3.23 1.11
N ARG A 54 -3.27 4.14 1.47
CA ARG A 54 -2.98 5.49 1.95
C ARG A 54 -2.62 5.52 3.44
N GLY A 55 -3.18 4.61 4.24
CA GLY A 55 -3.15 4.69 5.70
C GLY A 55 -3.96 5.85 6.25
N ALA A 56 -3.89 6.03 7.57
CA ALA A 56 -4.48 7.14 8.30
C ALA A 56 -3.61 7.53 9.51
N GLY A 57 -3.89 8.69 10.08
CA GLY A 57 -3.19 9.20 11.27
C GLY A 57 -1.86 9.88 10.95
N HIS A 58 -1.26 10.45 12.00
CA HIS A 58 -0.11 11.37 11.89
C HIS A 58 1.07 10.78 11.12
N TYR A 59 1.40 9.50 11.32
CA TYR A 59 2.50 8.85 10.59
C TYR A 59 2.21 8.73 9.10
N ALA A 60 0.99 8.36 8.72
CA ALA A 60 0.62 8.28 7.32
C ALA A 60 0.70 9.68 6.67
N ASP A 61 0.15 10.70 7.34
CA ASP A 61 0.15 12.08 6.86
C ASP A 61 1.57 12.63 6.70
N TYR A 62 2.47 12.34 7.64
CA TYR A 62 3.89 12.69 7.55
C TYR A 62 4.54 12.06 6.31
N ILE A 63 4.34 10.75 6.09
CA ILE A 63 4.88 10.05 4.91
C ILE A 63 4.30 10.64 3.61
N HIS A 64 3.01 10.98 3.57
CA HIS A 64 2.38 11.63 2.42
C HIS A 64 3.06 12.95 2.07
N GLN A 65 3.25 13.81 3.07
CA GLN A 65 3.87 15.12 2.88
C GLN A 65 5.33 14.99 2.47
N TRP A 66 6.09 14.14 3.16
CA TRP A 66 7.49 13.88 2.85
C TRP A 66 7.65 13.36 1.42
N PHE A 67 6.83 12.39 1.01
CA PHE A 67 6.86 11.85 -0.34
C PHE A 67 6.48 12.91 -1.38
N ALA A 68 5.43 13.70 -1.14
CA ALA A 68 4.96 14.76 -2.04
C ALA A 68 6.03 15.85 -2.28
N LEU A 69 6.74 16.25 -1.22
CA LEU A 69 7.85 17.20 -1.32
C LEU A 69 9.03 16.58 -2.07
N THR A 70 9.37 15.33 -1.77
CA THR A 70 10.52 14.64 -2.38
C THR A 70 10.30 14.45 -3.89
N ARG A 71 9.13 13.95 -4.32
CA ARG A 71 8.80 13.79 -5.75
C ARG A 71 8.86 15.11 -6.51
N LYS A 72 8.50 16.24 -5.87
CA LYS A 72 8.61 17.58 -6.47
C LYS A 72 10.08 17.97 -6.65
N ARG A 73 10.90 17.77 -5.61
CA ARG A 73 12.34 18.11 -5.63
C ARG A 73 13.12 17.33 -6.68
N VAL A 74 12.81 16.04 -6.87
CA VAL A 74 13.55 15.17 -7.80
C VAL A 74 12.94 15.12 -9.22
N GLY A 75 12.01 16.02 -9.55
CA GLY A 75 11.42 16.09 -10.89
C GLY A 75 10.44 14.97 -11.25
N LEU A 76 9.98 14.18 -10.28
CA LEU A 76 9.02 13.08 -10.50
C LEU A 76 7.56 13.48 -10.26
N ALA A 77 7.28 14.77 -10.08
CA ALA A 77 5.95 15.28 -9.80
C ALA A 77 5.04 15.49 -11.03
N ALA A 78 5.47 15.08 -12.23
CA ALA A 78 4.66 15.14 -13.44
C ALA A 78 3.29 14.45 -13.27
N ALA A 79 2.30 14.87 -14.07
CA ALA A 79 1.00 14.22 -14.16
C ALA A 79 1.11 12.87 -14.89
N MET A 80 0.22 11.93 -14.56
CA MET A 80 0.10 10.70 -15.34
C MET A 80 -0.43 11.05 -16.74
N PRO A 81 0.09 10.41 -17.81
CA PRO A 81 -0.51 10.57 -19.13
C PRO A 81 -1.94 10.07 -19.13
N SER A 82 -2.79 10.62 -20.01
CA SER A 82 -4.14 10.14 -20.22
C SER A 82 -4.11 8.68 -20.65
N LEU A 83 -4.91 7.84 -19.98
CA LEU A 83 -5.04 6.43 -20.34
C LEU A 83 -5.85 6.31 -21.63
N SER A 84 -5.41 5.45 -22.53
CA SER A 84 -6.11 5.13 -23.78
C SER A 84 -6.71 3.73 -23.71
N THR A 85 -7.98 3.61 -24.09
CA THR A 85 -8.67 2.33 -24.28
C THR A 85 -8.61 1.83 -25.72
N ALA A 86 -7.93 2.54 -26.63
CA ALA A 86 -7.92 2.25 -28.06
C ALA A 86 -7.36 0.85 -28.43
N HIS A 87 -6.54 0.26 -27.55
CA HIS A 87 -5.95 -1.07 -27.74
C HIS A 87 -6.60 -2.14 -26.86
N PHE A 88 -7.61 -1.79 -26.07
CA PHE A 88 -8.33 -2.77 -25.28
C PHE A 88 -9.11 -3.70 -26.21
N ARG A 89 -8.80 -4.99 -26.17
CA ARG A 89 -9.54 -6.04 -26.88
C ARG A 89 -10.30 -6.85 -25.86
N ASP A 90 -11.61 -6.92 -26.05
CA ASP A 90 -12.46 -7.80 -25.26
C ASP A 90 -12.09 -9.26 -25.57
N PRO A 91 -11.65 -10.06 -24.57
CA PRO A 91 -11.23 -11.44 -24.81
C PRO A 91 -12.36 -12.35 -25.33
N ALA A 92 -13.63 -11.99 -25.15
CA ALA A 92 -14.77 -12.83 -25.52
C ALA A 92 -16.08 -12.06 -25.81
N GLY A 93 -15.99 -10.77 -26.20
CA GLY A 93 -17.17 -9.94 -26.46
C GLY A 93 -18.11 -9.79 -25.25
N GLY A 94 -17.55 -9.77 -24.03
CA GLY A 94 -18.29 -9.67 -22.78
C GLY A 94 -18.76 -11.01 -22.22
N GLN A 95 -18.43 -12.12 -22.89
CA GLN A 95 -18.72 -13.45 -22.36
C GLN A 95 -17.65 -13.88 -21.36
N GLN A 96 -18.07 -14.48 -20.26
CA GLN A 96 -17.14 -15.07 -19.31
C GLN A 96 -16.41 -16.24 -19.98
N LEU A 97 -15.07 -16.24 -19.96
CA LEU A 97 -14.27 -17.38 -20.41
C LEU A 97 -14.70 -18.63 -19.65
N SER A 98 -14.85 -19.78 -20.33
CA SER A 98 -15.24 -21.01 -19.64
C SER A 98 -14.17 -21.37 -18.61
N LEU A 99 -14.60 -21.66 -17.39
CA LEU A 99 -13.69 -22.08 -16.32
C LEU A 99 -13.33 -23.57 -16.42
N PHE A 100 -13.93 -24.28 -17.38
CA PHE A 100 -13.75 -25.70 -17.68
C PHE A 100 -14.06 -25.97 -19.16
#